data_AF-A0A972HSJ0-F1
#
_entry.id   AF-A0A972HSJ0-F1
#
_cell.length_a   1.000
_cell.length_b   1.000
_cell.length_c   1.000
_cell.angle_alpha   90.00
_cell.angle_beta   90.00
_cell.angle_gamma   90.00
#
_symmetry.space_group_name_H-M   'P 1'
#
loop_
_entity.id
_entity.type
_entity.pdbx_description
1 polymer ?
#
loop_
_entity_poly.entity_id
_entity_poly.type
_entity_poly.pdbx_seq_one_letter_code
_entity_poly.pdbx_strand_id
1 'polypeptide(L)'
;MLGIVVITAGLGLLTRSAYRRGKTLQASAGVLATVAPPAVVVSLSLLTVGPVGLSAHHVRWVWSLAVFITFVAIWLGAELWSACRSETSIRWVTPTAVATTVVLSLLNVAYIAQPEGPVADYASMPAMRRVFPGMGVLADRGPVLYDTSNLRVFEPYSSTMMMKLQELGIEFRVSDEIWVRQLGNNRRADGTETTVVFQLEGIPALDYSGPACTVALASALNEADEAVAIANAELFAQQLIDGSIAVDETLLRPDDRIDQLGAARDGDFNAAWLLVLVIDGTLGRWVFDGLATSSNANLANELDQIFGWMLTSYGLFAEGPWSCP
;
A
#
# COMPACT_ATOMS: atom_id res chain seq x y z
N MET A 1 -7.54 -21.14 11.44
CA MET A 1 -7.16 -22.00 12.58
C MET A 1 -7.43 -23.48 12.35
N LEU A 2 -8.64 -23.90 11.96
CA LEU A 2 -9.00 -25.32 11.81
C LEU A 2 -8.08 -26.12 10.86
N GLY A 3 -7.64 -25.52 9.75
CA GLY A 3 -6.69 -26.15 8.83
C GLY A 3 -5.31 -26.46 9.43
N ILE A 4 -4.78 -25.57 10.28
CA ILE A 4 -3.46 -25.76 10.93
C ILE A 4 -3.52 -26.88 11.96
N VAL A 5 -4.64 -26.98 12.69
CA VAL A 5 -4.89 -28.07 13.64
C VAL A 5 -4.91 -29.41 12.91
N VAL A 6 -5.62 -29.50 11.79
CA VAL A 6 -5.70 -30.73 10.97
C VAL A 6 -4.32 -31.12 10.43
N ILE A 7 -3.56 -30.18 9.87
CA ILE A 7 -2.20 -30.44 9.34
C ILE A 7 -1.26 -30.92 10.45
N THR A 8 -1.22 -30.20 11.58
CA THR A 8 -0.37 -30.55 12.72
C THR A 8 -0.73 -31.93 13.29
N ALA A 9 -2.02 -32.22 13.45
CA ALA A 9 -2.47 -33.51 13.95
C ALA A 9 -2.14 -34.66 12.98
N GLY A 10 -2.37 -34.46 11.67
CA GLY A 10 -2.04 -35.44 10.63
C GLY A 10 -0.54 -35.76 10.58
N LEU A 11 0.30 -34.72 10.60
CA LEU A 11 1.76 -34.87 10.66
C LEU A 11 2.22 -35.57 11.93
N GLY A 12 1.64 -35.24 13.09
CA GLY A 12 1.94 -35.91 14.35
C GLY A 12 1.63 -37.41 14.32
N LEU A 13 0.49 -37.79 13.73
CA LEU A 13 0.11 -39.20 13.56
C LEU A 13 1.06 -39.95 12.63
N LEU A 14 1.40 -39.35 11.48
CA LEU A 14 2.35 -39.89 10.52
C LEU A 14 3.75 -40.05 11.12
N THR A 15 4.22 -39.03 11.83
CA THR A 15 5.50 -39.01 12.54
C THR A 15 5.58 -40.11 13.60
N ARG A 16 4.52 -40.25 14.41
CA ARG A 16 4.42 -41.31 15.42
C ARG A 16 4.44 -42.69 14.80
N SER A 17 3.79 -42.88 13.66
CA SER A 17 3.82 -44.14 12.91
C SER A 17 5.23 -44.48 12.42
N ALA A 18 5.93 -43.52 11.82
CA ALA A 18 7.31 -43.70 11.37
C ALA A 18 8.25 -44.03 12.54
N TYR A 19 8.13 -43.33 13.67
CA TYR A 19 8.91 -43.60 14.87
C TYR A 19 8.71 -45.04 15.39
N ARG A 20 7.44 -45.48 15.50
CA ARG A 20 7.09 -46.84 15.94
C ARG A 20 7.63 -47.94 15.03
N ARG A 21 7.90 -47.62 13.76
CA ARG A 21 8.49 -48.54 12.76
C ARG A 21 10.02 -48.46 12.69
N GLY A 22 10.67 -47.75 13.61
CA GLY A 22 12.13 -47.61 13.66
C GLY A 22 12.72 -46.69 12.60
N LYS A 23 11.90 -45.89 11.91
CA LYS A 23 12.33 -44.95 10.86
C LYS A 23 12.74 -43.61 11.50
N THR A 24 13.90 -43.61 12.16
CA THR A 24 14.37 -42.48 12.99
C THR A 24 14.56 -41.18 12.20
N LEU A 25 15.17 -41.23 11.02
CA LEU A 25 15.38 -40.04 10.17
C LEU A 25 14.05 -39.39 9.76
N GLN A 26 13.10 -40.19 9.29
CA GLN A 26 11.76 -39.74 8.89
C GLN A 26 10.99 -39.18 10.09
N ALA A 27 11.08 -39.84 11.25
CA ALA A 27 10.46 -39.36 12.47
C ALA A 27 11.04 -38.01 12.92
N SER A 28 12.36 -37.82 12.84
CA SER A 28 13.00 -36.53 13.15
C SER A 28 12.52 -35.41 12.22
N ALA A 29 12.47 -35.66 10.91
CA ALA A 29 11.92 -34.70 9.94
C ALA A 29 10.42 -34.40 10.22
N GLY A 30 9.66 -35.44 10.57
CA GLY A 30 8.26 -35.35 10.96
C GLY A 30 8.00 -34.49 12.20
N VAL A 31 8.86 -34.59 13.22
CA VAL A 31 8.79 -33.73 14.41
C VAL A 31 8.96 -32.27 14.02
N LEU A 32 9.99 -31.95 13.23
CA LEU A 32 10.23 -30.58 12.75
C LEU A 32 9.02 -30.05 11.96
N ALA A 33 8.49 -30.84 11.02
CA ALA A 33 7.32 -30.46 10.23
C ALA A 33 6.03 -30.33 11.07
N THR A 34 5.91 -31.07 12.18
CA THR A 34 4.77 -30.98 13.10
C THR A 34 4.84 -29.73 13.98
N VAL A 35 6.04 -29.37 14.47
CA VAL A 35 6.25 -28.23 15.37
C VAL A 35 6.27 -26.90 14.60
N ALA A 36 6.70 -26.90 13.35
CA ALA A 36 6.85 -25.67 12.58
C ALA A 36 5.53 -24.88 12.37
N PRO A 37 4.39 -25.48 11.97
CA PRO A 37 3.14 -24.73 11.82
C PRO A 37 2.69 -23.96 13.06
N PRO A 38 2.60 -24.55 14.27
CA PRO A 38 2.22 -23.77 15.46
C PRO A 38 3.29 -22.75 15.85
N ALA A 39 4.58 -23.04 15.65
CA ALA A 39 5.64 -22.06 15.88
C ALA A 39 5.50 -20.83 14.96
N VAL A 40 5.19 -21.04 13.68
CA VAL A 40 4.88 -19.96 12.72
C VAL A 40 3.68 -19.15 13.18
N VAL A 41 2.58 -19.80 13.61
CA VAL A 41 1.40 -19.08 14.11
C VAL A 41 1.77 -18.19 15.29
N VAL A 42 2.56 -18.70 16.24
CA VAL A 42 3.04 -17.90 17.37
C VAL A 42 3.93 -16.76 16.89
N SER A 43 4.93 -17.02 16.04
CA SER A 43 5.81 -15.98 15.50
C SER A 43 5.04 -14.89 14.75
N LEU A 44 4.07 -15.26 13.90
CA LEU A 44 3.23 -14.33 13.17
C LEU A 44 2.28 -13.56 14.10
N SER A 45 1.77 -14.18 15.17
CA SER A 45 0.93 -13.49 16.16
C SER A 45 1.68 -12.44 16.99
N LEU A 46 3.00 -12.56 17.04
CA LEU A 46 3.89 -11.60 17.72
C LEU A 46 4.42 -10.51 16.78
N LEU A 47 4.21 -10.64 15.47
CA LEU A 47 4.54 -9.57 14.54
C LEU A 47 3.60 -8.39 14.80
N THR A 48 4.19 -7.21 14.98
CA THR A 48 3.44 -5.96 15.00
C THR A 48 2.75 -5.76 13.67
N VAL A 49 1.42 -5.79 13.70
CA VAL A 49 0.59 -5.36 12.57
C VAL A 49 0.60 -3.83 12.59
N GLY A 50 1.32 -3.23 11.63
CA GLY A 50 1.36 -1.78 11.50
C GLY A 50 0.06 -1.24 10.90
N PRO A 51 -0.06 0.10 10.77
CA PRO A 51 -1.21 0.75 10.10
C PRO A 51 -1.46 0.23 8.68
N VAL A 52 -0.40 -0.21 8.00
CA VAL A 52 -0.42 -0.80 6.64
C VAL A 52 -0.63 -2.31 6.63
N GLY A 53 -1.01 -2.89 7.77
CA GLY A 53 -1.20 -4.34 7.93
C GLY A 53 0.12 -5.11 7.98
N LEU A 54 0.09 -6.35 7.49
CA LEU A 54 1.23 -7.26 7.48
C LEU A 54 1.74 -7.42 6.04
N SER A 55 2.86 -6.77 5.74
CA SER A 55 3.41 -6.78 4.38
C SER A 55 3.83 -8.18 3.93
N ALA A 56 3.51 -8.56 2.68
CA ALA A 56 3.73 -9.91 2.15
C ALA A 56 5.20 -10.36 2.25
N HIS A 57 6.16 -9.42 2.17
CA HIS A 57 7.58 -9.74 2.29
C HIS A 57 7.97 -10.21 3.71
N HIS A 58 7.25 -9.81 4.76
CA HIS A 58 7.46 -10.30 6.13
C HIS A 58 7.16 -11.80 6.29
N VAL A 59 6.40 -12.39 5.35
CA VAL A 59 5.97 -13.80 5.42
C VAL A 59 6.39 -14.62 4.21
N ARG A 60 7.21 -14.07 3.31
CA ARG A 60 7.65 -14.80 2.11
C ARG A 60 8.43 -16.09 2.45
N TRP A 61 9.08 -16.12 3.61
CA TRP A 61 9.76 -17.31 4.14
C TRP A 61 8.80 -18.46 4.51
N VAL A 62 7.52 -18.17 4.78
CA VAL A 62 6.50 -19.18 5.09
C VAL A 62 6.28 -20.12 3.91
N TRP A 63 6.49 -19.65 2.67
CA TRP A 63 6.41 -20.50 1.48
C TRP A 63 7.43 -21.65 1.52
N SER A 64 8.70 -21.32 1.76
CA SER A 64 9.77 -22.33 1.83
C SER A 64 9.48 -23.36 2.91
N LEU A 65 8.91 -22.91 4.04
CA LEU A 65 8.50 -23.79 5.12
C LEU A 65 7.30 -24.66 4.74
N ALA A 66 6.30 -24.11 4.04
CA ALA A 66 5.16 -24.86 3.55
C ALA A 66 5.59 -25.98 2.58
N VAL A 67 6.50 -25.69 1.65
CA VAL A 67 7.08 -26.69 0.74
C VAL A 67 7.77 -27.80 1.53
N PHE A 68 8.59 -27.46 2.54
CA PHE A 68 9.22 -28.46 3.41
C PHE A 68 8.20 -29.33 4.15
N ILE A 69 7.16 -28.73 4.73
CA ILE A 69 6.10 -29.46 5.45
C ILE A 69 5.37 -30.41 4.49
N THR A 70 5.02 -29.95 3.28
CA THR A 70 4.37 -30.77 2.26
C THR A 70 5.25 -31.94 1.83
N PHE A 71 6.55 -31.71 1.62
CA PHE A 71 7.51 -32.76 1.31
C PHE A 71 7.53 -33.86 2.38
N VAL A 72 7.66 -33.46 3.65
CA VAL A 72 7.68 -34.40 4.78
C VAL A 72 6.36 -35.15 4.91
N ALA A 73 5.22 -34.47 4.72
CA ALA A 73 3.91 -35.11 4.73
C ALA A 73 3.79 -36.20 3.65
N ILE A 74 4.19 -35.90 2.41
CA ILE A 74 4.19 -36.85 1.29
C ILE A 74 5.13 -38.01 1.57
N TRP A 75 6.34 -37.73 2.06
CA TRP A 75 7.34 -38.75 2.37
C TRP A 75 6.85 -39.71 3.46
N LEU A 76 6.30 -39.19 4.56
CA LEU A 76 5.74 -40.02 5.63
C LEU A 76 4.49 -40.79 5.18
N GLY A 77 3.63 -40.18 4.36
CA GLY A 77 2.45 -40.83 3.79
C GLY A 77 2.83 -41.97 2.84
N ALA A 78 3.87 -41.77 2.02
CA ALA A 78 4.40 -42.78 1.13
C ALA A 78 5.00 -43.97 1.89
N GLU A 79 5.70 -43.72 2.99
CA GLU A 79 6.22 -44.76 3.90
C GLU A 79 5.10 -45.48 4.65
N LEU A 80 4.01 -44.79 4.96
CA LEU A 80 2.83 -45.43 5.54
C LEU A 80 2.20 -46.39 4.53
N TRP A 81 2.05 -45.93 3.27
CA TRP A 81 1.49 -46.67 2.15
C TRP A 81 2.38 -47.84 1.71
N SER A 82 3.70 -47.67 1.72
CA SER A 82 4.69 -48.68 1.33
C SER A 82 4.60 -49.93 2.20
N ALA A 83 4.37 -49.75 3.49
CA ALA A 83 4.20 -50.86 4.42
C ALA A 83 2.97 -51.73 4.13
N CYS A 84 2.07 -51.31 3.23
CA CYS A 84 0.87 -52.03 2.84
C CYS A 84 0.94 -52.61 1.41
N ARG A 85 2.02 -52.39 0.64
CA ARG A 85 2.14 -52.85 -0.77
C ARG A 85 3.58 -53.26 -1.15
N SER A 86 3.77 -53.84 -2.35
CA SER A 86 5.08 -54.31 -2.83
C SER A 86 6.06 -53.16 -3.13
N GLU A 87 7.35 -53.41 -2.90
CA GLU A 87 8.45 -52.44 -2.94
C GLU A 87 8.62 -51.68 -4.27
N THR A 88 8.18 -52.28 -5.39
CA THR A 88 8.45 -51.76 -6.74
C THR A 88 7.80 -50.41 -7.03
N SER A 89 6.68 -50.08 -6.37
CA SER A 89 5.95 -48.82 -6.58
C SER A 89 6.52 -47.62 -5.83
N ILE A 90 7.39 -47.83 -4.83
CA ILE A 90 7.82 -46.79 -3.89
C ILE A 90 9.16 -46.15 -4.28
N ARG A 91 9.95 -46.82 -5.13
CA ARG A 91 11.29 -46.33 -5.55
C ARG A 91 11.28 -44.94 -6.17
N TRP A 92 10.16 -44.54 -6.76
CA TRP A 92 10.02 -43.25 -7.43
C TRP A 92 9.44 -42.15 -6.53
N VAL A 93 8.89 -42.49 -5.37
CA VAL A 93 8.18 -41.49 -4.55
C VAL A 93 9.13 -40.47 -3.95
N THR A 94 10.25 -40.92 -3.37
CA THR A 94 11.25 -40.00 -2.80
C THR A 94 11.90 -39.11 -3.87
N PRO A 95 12.41 -39.63 -5.01
CA PRO A 95 12.94 -38.77 -6.08
C PRO A 95 11.90 -37.79 -6.62
N THR A 96 10.65 -38.23 -6.81
CA THR A 96 9.57 -37.35 -7.30
C THR A 96 9.24 -36.26 -6.28
N ALA A 97 9.15 -36.60 -4.99
CA ALA A 97 8.88 -35.63 -3.93
C ALA A 97 10.01 -34.60 -3.80
N VAL A 98 11.27 -35.03 -3.89
CA VAL A 98 12.44 -34.12 -3.91
C VAL A 98 12.40 -33.22 -5.15
N ALA A 99 12.20 -33.79 -6.34
CA ALA A 99 12.13 -33.03 -7.58
C ALA A 99 11.00 -31.98 -7.55
N THR A 100 9.79 -32.37 -7.13
CA THR A 100 8.66 -31.44 -6.96
C THR A 100 8.97 -30.35 -5.95
N THR A 101 9.60 -30.68 -4.83
CA THR A 101 10.01 -29.69 -3.80
C THR A 101 10.99 -28.68 -4.36
N VAL A 102 12.01 -29.13 -5.09
CA VAL A 102 12.99 -28.26 -5.75
C VAL A 102 12.31 -27.36 -6.77
N VAL A 103 11.45 -27.92 -7.63
CA VAL A 103 10.70 -27.15 -8.63
C VAL A 103 9.80 -26.10 -7.97
N LEU A 104 9.00 -26.46 -6.97
CA LEU A 104 8.11 -25.53 -6.26
C LEU A 104 8.88 -24.46 -5.48
N SER A 105 10.06 -24.80 -4.94
CA SER A 105 10.94 -23.83 -4.29
C SER A 105 11.50 -22.84 -5.31
N LEU A 106 12.00 -23.32 -6.45
CA LEU A 106 12.55 -22.49 -7.52
C LEU A 106 11.51 -21.59 -8.18
N LEU A 107 10.28 -22.09 -8.37
CA LEU A 107 9.17 -21.27 -8.89
C LEU A 107 8.83 -20.09 -7.97
N ASN A 108 9.11 -20.19 -6.66
CA ASN A 108 8.92 -19.10 -5.70
C ASN A 108 10.13 -18.15 -5.58
N VAL A 109 11.31 -18.56 -6.08
CA VAL A 109 12.48 -17.69 -6.19
C VAL A 109 12.25 -16.61 -7.24
N ALA A 110 11.48 -16.91 -8.30
CA ALA A 110 11.16 -15.94 -9.32
C ALA A 110 10.60 -14.65 -8.68
N TYR A 111 11.33 -13.55 -8.88
CA TYR A 111 10.82 -12.24 -8.58
C TYR A 111 9.75 -11.92 -9.61
N ILE A 112 8.49 -12.17 -9.26
CA ILE A 112 7.37 -11.60 -9.99
C ILE A 112 7.17 -10.23 -9.36
N ALA A 113 7.58 -9.18 -10.08
CA ALA A 113 7.17 -7.82 -9.76
C ALA A 113 5.64 -7.83 -9.71
N GLN A 114 5.07 -7.62 -8.53
CA GLN A 114 3.62 -7.51 -8.42
C GLN A 114 3.21 -6.28 -9.24
N PRO A 115 2.32 -6.43 -10.24
CA PRO A 115 1.92 -5.31 -11.11
C PRO A 115 1.33 -4.13 -10.33
N GLU A 116 0.87 -4.40 -9.11
CA GLU A 116 0.12 -3.49 -8.25
C GLU A 116 1.01 -2.69 -7.28
N GLY A 117 2.33 -2.90 -7.26
CA GLY A 117 3.21 -2.19 -6.32
C GLY A 117 2.80 -2.44 -4.85
N PRO A 118 3.05 -1.48 -3.93
CA PRO A 118 2.52 -1.55 -2.57
C PRO A 118 0.97 -1.62 -2.57
N VAL A 119 0.41 -2.79 -2.21
CA VAL A 119 -1.04 -3.03 -2.24
C VAL A 119 -1.85 -2.22 -1.21
N ALA A 120 -1.17 -1.62 -0.22
CA ALA A 120 -1.83 -0.83 0.83
C ALA A 120 -2.60 0.37 0.25
N ASP A 121 -2.14 0.91 -0.89
CA ASP A 121 -2.68 2.10 -1.52
C ASP A 121 -3.00 1.86 -3.01
N TYR A 122 -3.48 0.66 -3.33
CA TYR A 122 -3.83 0.27 -4.71
C TYR A 122 -4.82 1.26 -5.37
N ALA A 123 -5.68 1.88 -4.56
CA ALA A 123 -6.68 2.84 -5.01
C ALA A 123 -6.06 4.08 -5.67
N SER A 124 -4.82 4.44 -5.34
CA SER A 124 -4.14 5.62 -5.88
C SER A 124 -3.33 5.34 -7.15
N MET A 125 -3.20 4.06 -7.56
CA MET A 125 -2.47 3.70 -8.77
C MET A 125 -3.02 4.31 -10.07
N PRO A 126 -4.34 4.49 -10.25
CA PRO A 126 -4.86 5.21 -11.42
C PRO A 126 -4.39 6.67 -11.48
N ALA A 127 -4.31 7.37 -10.35
CA ALA A 127 -3.79 8.74 -10.28
C ALA A 127 -2.33 8.80 -10.78
N MET A 128 -1.50 7.87 -10.30
CA MET A 128 -0.10 7.76 -10.73
C MET A 128 0.05 7.56 -12.23
N ARG A 129 -0.78 6.67 -12.81
CA ARG A 129 -0.76 6.43 -14.27
C ARG A 129 -1.15 7.67 -15.07
N ARG A 130 -2.02 8.53 -14.53
CA ARG A 130 -2.41 9.81 -15.15
C ARG A 130 -1.34 10.89 -15.02
N VAL A 131 -0.50 10.84 -13.97
CA VAL A 131 0.62 11.77 -13.80
C VAL A 131 1.80 11.45 -14.73
N PHE A 132 2.11 10.18 -14.98
CA PHE A 132 3.31 9.79 -15.74
C PHE A 132 3.49 10.42 -17.12
N PRO A 133 2.45 10.62 -17.94
CA PRO A 133 2.60 11.32 -19.22
C PRO A 133 3.15 12.75 -19.08
N GLY A 134 2.83 13.45 -17.98
CA GLY A 134 3.30 14.82 -17.74
C GLY A 134 4.79 14.93 -17.41
N MET A 135 5.42 13.84 -16.96
CA MET A 135 6.83 13.83 -16.54
C MET A 135 7.83 14.08 -17.67
N GLY A 136 7.41 13.95 -18.94
CA GLY A 136 8.29 14.14 -20.09
C GLY A 136 8.94 15.53 -20.13
N VAL A 137 8.31 16.55 -19.53
CA VAL A 137 8.85 17.93 -19.44
C VAL A 137 10.16 18.04 -18.66
N LEU A 138 10.51 16.99 -17.91
CA LEU A 138 11.71 16.89 -17.08
C LEU A 138 12.92 16.26 -17.82
N ALA A 139 12.74 15.71 -19.02
CA ALA A 139 13.78 14.92 -19.70
C ALA A 139 15.06 15.71 -20.01
N ASP A 140 14.94 16.97 -20.41
CA ASP A 140 16.08 17.81 -20.81
C ASP A 140 16.65 18.67 -19.67
N ARG A 141 16.37 18.31 -18.40
CA ARG A 141 16.70 19.14 -17.23
C ARG A 141 18.00 18.74 -16.52
N GLY A 142 18.72 17.78 -17.07
CA GLY A 142 19.86 17.17 -16.39
C GLY A 142 19.41 16.38 -15.15
N PRO A 143 20.32 16.13 -14.18
CA PRO A 143 19.95 15.44 -12.96
C PRO A 143 18.94 16.26 -12.13
N VAL A 144 17.79 15.67 -11.85
CA VAL A 144 16.78 16.27 -10.96
C VAL A 144 17.02 15.83 -9.52
N LEU A 145 16.92 16.76 -8.57
CA LEU A 145 16.83 16.42 -7.15
C LEU A 145 15.39 15.97 -6.88
N TYR A 146 15.19 14.68 -6.63
CA TYR A 146 13.92 14.17 -6.19
C TYR A 146 13.84 14.28 -4.66
N ASP A 147 13.11 15.29 -4.19
CA ASP A 147 12.88 15.56 -2.78
C ASP A 147 11.75 14.67 -2.24
N THR A 148 12.10 13.88 -1.24
CA THR A 148 11.19 12.94 -0.56
C THR A 148 10.89 13.36 0.86
N SER A 149 11.34 14.54 1.30
CA SER A 149 11.25 14.99 2.70
C SER A 149 9.81 15.24 3.16
N ASN A 150 8.91 15.48 2.21
CA ASN A 150 7.49 15.77 2.44
C ASN A 150 6.58 14.52 2.31
N LEU A 151 7.17 13.36 2.02
CA LEU A 151 6.44 12.12 1.84
C LEU A 151 6.11 11.48 3.19
N ARG A 152 4.89 10.97 3.32
CA ARG A 152 4.51 10.18 4.50
C ARG A 152 5.27 8.87 4.53
N VAL A 153 5.46 8.31 5.73
CA VAL A 153 6.10 7.00 5.87
C VAL A 153 5.24 5.93 5.19
N PHE A 154 5.88 5.07 4.39
CA PHE A 154 5.24 3.99 3.62
C PHE A 154 4.24 4.46 2.56
N GLU A 155 4.45 5.64 1.96
CA GLU A 155 3.70 6.00 0.75
C GLU A 155 4.05 5.11 -0.45
N PRO A 156 3.11 4.93 -1.40
CA PRO A 156 3.27 4.03 -2.55
C PRO A 156 3.89 4.71 -3.79
N TYR A 157 4.11 6.02 -3.76
CA TYR A 157 4.34 6.85 -4.92
C TYR A 157 5.82 7.02 -5.25
N SER A 158 6.70 7.17 -4.25
CA SER A 158 8.11 7.51 -4.46
C SER A 158 8.85 6.51 -5.32
N SER A 159 8.74 5.23 -4.97
CA SER A 159 9.42 4.16 -5.71
C SER A 159 8.90 4.08 -7.13
N THR A 160 7.60 4.29 -7.34
CA THR A 160 6.98 4.29 -8.66
C THR A 160 7.44 5.49 -9.49
N MET A 161 7.58 6.67 -8.88
CA MET A 161 8.12 7.87 -9.51
C MET A 161 9.59 7.68 -9.89
N MET A 162 10.41 7.16 -8.98
CA MET A 162 11.82 6.84 -9.24
C MET A 162 11.97 5.86 -10.40
N MET A 163 11.15 4.82 -10.45
CA MET A 163 11.11 3.89 -11.58
C MET A 163 10.72 4.60 -12.87
N LYS A 164 9.69 5.47 -12.83
CA LYS A 164 9.26 6.17 -14.04
C LYS A 164 10.29 7.17 -14.56
N LEU A 165 11.00 7.87 -13.67
CA LEU A 165 12.14 8.72 -14.02
C LEU A 165 13.22 7.90 -14.75
N GLN A 166 13.55 6.69 -14.25
CA GLN A 166 14.49 5.80 -14.92
C GLN A 166 14.01 5.33 -16.29
N GLU A 167 12.74 4.93 -16.42
CA GLU A 167 12.16 4.51 -17.71
C GLU A 167 12.22 5.61 -18.77
N LEU A 168 12.04 6.86 -18.34
CA LEU A 168 12.11 8.04 -19.20
C LEU A 168 13.55 8.51 -19.46
N GLY A 169 14.57 7.84 -18.91
CA GLY A 169 15.97 8.23 -19.04
C GLY A 169 16.33 9.50 -18.26
N ILE A 170 15.49 9.91 -17.31
CA ILE A 170 15.68 11.10 -16.48
C ILE A 170 16.60 10.72 -15.33
N GLU A 171 17.79 11.32 -15.28
CA GLU A 171 18.66 11.16 -14.13
C GLU A 171 18.01 11.85 -12.93
N PHE A 172 17.76 11.10 -11.86
CA PHE A 172 17.35 11.66 -10.58
C PHE A 172 18.36 11.33 -9.50
N ARG A 173 18.41 12.18 -8.49
CA ARG A 173 19.23 12.06 -7.29
C ARG A 173 18.40 12.38 -6.06
N VAL A 174 18.89 11.96 -4.90
CA VAL A 174 18.19 12.07 -3.61
C VAL A 174 19.15 12.63 -2.56
N SER A 175 18.62 13.40 -1.62
CA SER A 175 19.37 13.95 -0.49
C SER A 175 19.22 13.11 0.78
N ASP A 176 18.08 12.42 0.96
CA ASP A 176 17.83 11.58 2.13
C ASP A 176 18.74 10.34 2.17
N GLU A 177 19.43 10.15 3.28
CA GLU A 177 20.34 9.02 3.50
C GLU A 177 19.67 7.64 3.40
N ILE A 178 18.39 7.53 3.75
CA ILE A 178 17.63 6.29 3.61
C ILE A 178 17.59 5.88 2.13
N TRP A 179 17.30 6.83 1.24
CA TRP A 179 17.27 6.57 -0.19
C TRP A 179 18.66 6.40 -0.79
N VAL A 180 19.66 7.15 -0.33
CA VAL A 180 21.05 6.94 -0.80
C VAL A 180 21.54 5.53 -0.46
N ARG A 181 21.19 4.99 0.72
CA ARG A 181 21.54 3.62 1.10
C ARG A 181 20.87 2.56 0.25
N GLN A 182 19.65 2.83 -0.23
CA GLN A 182 18.90 1.90 -1.08
C GLN A 182 19.31 1.99 -2.57
N LEU A 183 19.57 3.19 -3.07
CA LEU A 183 19.83 3.48 -4.47
C LEU A 183 21.32 3.52 -4.83
N GLY A 184 22.18 3.69 -3.82
CA GLY A 184 23.64 3.79 -3.94
C GLY A 184 24.14 5.24 -4.08
N ASN A 185 25.45 5.42 -3.82
CA ASN A 185 26.09 6.74 -3.82
C ASN A 185 26.05 7.47 -5.16
N ASN A 186 25.88 6.77 -6.28
CA ASN A 186 25.75 7.41 -7.61
C ASN A 186 24.44 8.21 -7.74
N ARG A 187 23.47 8.00 -6.84
CA ARG A 187 22.20 8.74 -6.79
C ARG A 187 22.18 9.79 -5.69
N ARG A 188 23.29 10.02 -5.00
CA ARG A 188 23.41 11.06 -3.98
C ARG A 188 23.41 12.43 -4.66
N ALA A 189 22.60 13.33 -4.16
CA ALA A 189 22.63 14.73 -4.58
C ALA A 189 23.98 15.36 -4.24
N ASP A 190 24.58 16.08 -5.18
CA ASP A 190 25.88 16.74 -5.01
C ASP A 190 25.80 18.27 -5.11
N GLY A 191 24.60 18.81 -5.30
CA GLY A 191 24.32 20.24 -5.41
C GLY A 191 24.38 20.77 -6.84
N THR A 192 24.64 19.91 -7.83
CA THR A 192 24.58 20.29 -9.25
C THR A 192 23.18 20.25 -9.84
N GLU A 193 22.20 19.72 -9.10
CA GLU A 193 20.81 19.58 -9.53
C GLU A 193 20.13 20.96 -9.58
N THR A 194 19.81 21.44 -10.79
CA THR A 194 19.14 22.75 -10.97
C THR A 194 17.62 22.67 -10.89
N THR A 195 17.07 21.47 -10.77
CA THR A 195 15.63 21.23 -10.71
C THR A 195 15.32 20.33 -9.53
N VAL A 196 14.44 20.79 -8.65
CA VAL A 196 13.92 20.01 -7.52
C VAL A 196 12.53 19.53 -7.88
N VAL A 197 12.27 18.24 -7.72
CA VAL A 197 10.99 17.61 -7.98
C VAL A 197 10.49 17.05 -6.66
N PHE A 198 9.25 17.32 -6.30
CA PHE A 198 8.61 16.79 -5.10
C PHE A 198 7.16 16.43 -5.40
N GLN A 199 6.54 15.70 -4.47
CA GLN A 199 5.18 15.19 -4.65
C GLN A 199 4.31 15.64 -3.50
N LEU A 200 3.06 15.96 -3.79
CA LEU A 200 2.07 16.22 -2.75
C LEU A 200 0.91 15.26 -2.94
N GLU A 201 0.29 14.90 -1.81
CA GLU A 201 -0.87 14.03 -1.73
C GLU A 201 -2.03 14.80 -1.13
N GLY A 202 -3.26 14.49 -1.55
CA GLY A 202 -4.47 15.06 -0.97
C GLY A 202 -4.55 16.57 -1.07
N ILE A 203 -4.97 17.22 0.03
CA ILE A 203 -5.17 18.67 0.08
C ILE A 203 -3.90 19.45 -0.26
N PRO A 204 -2.71 19.14 0.29
CA PRO A 204 -1.49 19.78 -0.16
C PRO A 204 -1.30 19.78 -1.69
N ALA A 205 -1.73 18.73 -2.39
CA ALA A 205 -1.65 18.69 -3.85
C ALA A 205 -2.70 19.57 -4.54
N LEU A 206 -3.92 19.58 -4.01
CA LEU A 206 -5.06 20.31 -4.56
C LEU A 206 -4.97 21.83 -4.31
N ASP A 207 -4.42 22.23 -3.16
CA ASP A 207 -4.31 23.62 -2.71
C ASP A 207 -2.87 24.17 -2.85
N TYR A 208 -2.05 23.52 -3.67
CA TYR A 208 -0.68 23.99 -3.87
C TYR A 208 -0.67 25.37 -4.56
N SER A 209 -0.23 26.37 -3.81
CA SER A 209 -0.08 27.77 -4.26
C SER A 209 1.37 28.26 -4.17
N GLY A 210 2.32 27.34 -4.01
CA GLY A 210 3.74 27.65 -3.93
C GLY A 210 4.36 28.02 -5.28
N PRO A 211 5.67 28.36 -5.30
CA PRO A 211 6.36 28.83 -6.50
C PRO A 211 6.69 27.73 -7.51
N ALA A 212 6.54 26.45 -7.16
CA ALA A 212 6.85 25.34 -8.06
C ALA A 212 5.83 25.24 -9.20
N CYS A 213 6.28 24.71 -10.33
CA CYS A 213 5.40 24.35 -11.42
C CYS A 213 4.68 23.03 -11.12
N THR A 214 3.36 23.03 -11.32
CA THR A 214 2.58 21.79 -11.39
C THR A 214 2.93 21.06 -12.69
N VAL A 215 3.72 20.00 -12.59
CA VAL A 215 4.08 19.14 -13.74
C VAL A 215 2.88 18.28 -14.13
N ALA A 216 2.18 17.74 -13.14
CA ALA A 216 0.93 17.03 -13.32
C ALA A 216 0.16 16.96 -12.00
N LEU A 217 -1.16 16.94 -12.08
CA LEU A 217 -2.07 16.71 -10.96
C LEU A 217 -3.16 15.77 -11.44
N ALA A 218 -3.43 14.70 -10.70
CA ALA A 218 -4.50 13.77 -11.02
C ALA A 218 -5.03 13.09 -9.76
N SER A 219 -6.26 12.62 -9.84
CA SER A 219 -6.87 11.72 -8.86
C SER A 219 -7.09 10.32 -9.46
N ALA A 220 -7.51 9.37 -8.63
CA ALA A 220 -7.84 8.03 -9.12
C ALA A 220 -9.22 7.97 -9.81
N LEU A 221 -10.02 9.02 -9.69
CA LEU A 221 -11.26 9.17 -10.42
C LEU A 221 -10.98 9.37 -11.91
N ASN A 222 -11.98 9.10 -12.74
CA ASN A 222 -11.96 9.57 -14.13
C ASN A 222 -12.29 11.07 -14.17
N GLU A 223 -12.03 11.72 -15.30
CA GLU A 223 -12.22 13.17 -15.46
C GLU A 223 -13.66 13.63 -15.20
N ALA A 224 -14.67 12.82 -15.53
CA ALA A 224 -16.06 13.18 -15.32
C ALA A 224 -16.43 13.13 -13.82
N ASP A 225 -16.04 12.07 -13.13
CA ASP A 225 -16.29 11.91 -11.69
C ASP A 225 -15.48 12.91 -10.86
N GLU A 226 -14.29 13.28 -11.32
CA GLU A 226 -13.45 14.34 -10.76
C GLU A 226 -14.13 15.71 -10.89
N ALA A 227 -14.67 16.05 -12.08
CA ALA A 227 -15.40 17.29 -12.27
C ALA A 227 -16.66 17.38 -11.38
N VAL A 228 -17.36 16.24 -11.19
CA VAL A 228 -18.51 16.15 -10.27
C VAL A 228 -18.08 16.35 -8.82
N ALA A 229 -16.98 15.71 -8.38
CA ALA A 229 -16.45 15.88 -7.03
C ALA A 229 -16.07 17.33 -6.75
N ILE A 230 -15.38 18.00 -7.68
CA ILE A 230 -15.01 19.41 -7.57
C ILE A 230 -16.27 20.28 -7.45
N ALA A 231 -17.22 20.14 -8.38
CA ALA A 231 -18.44 20.94 -8.38
C ALA A 231 -19.27 20.75 -7.09
N ASN A 232 -19.36 19.52 -6.59
CA ASN A 232 -20.04 19.24 -5.32
C ASN A 232 -19.31 19.85 -4.13
N ALA A 233 -17.97 19.80 -4.12
CA ALA A 233 -17.20 20.44 -3.07
C ALA A 233 -17.43 21.96 -3.06
N GLU A 234 -17.59 22.59 -4.24
CA GLU A 234 -17.72 24.05 -4.37
C GLU A 234 -19.12 24.46 -3.91
N LEU A 235 -20.11 23.68 -4.32
CA LEU A 235 -21.48 23.81 -3.86
C LEU A 235 -21.59 23.67 -2.34
N PHE A 236 -20.93 22.68 -1.73
CA PHE A 236 -21.00 22.47 -0.29
C PHE A 236 -20.26 23.55 0.50
N ALA A 237 -19.14 24.03 -0.01
CA ALA A 237 -18.47 25.20 0.56
C ALA A 237 -19.41 26.41 0.56
N GLN A 238 -20.09 26.67 -0.57
CA GLN A 238 -21.08 27.75 -0.66
C GLN A 238 -22.28 27.55 0.28
N GLN A 239 -22.77 26.31 0.41
CA GLN A 239 -23.88 25.98 1.32
C GLN A 239 -23.50 26.09 2.80
N LEU A 240 -22.23 25.90 3.16
CA LEU A 240 -21.73 26.18 4.50
C LEU A 240 -21.71 27.69 4.78
N ILE A 241 -21.28 28.49 3.79
CA ILE A 241 -21.23 29.95 3.88
C ILE A 241 -22.65 30.54 4.03
N ASP A 242 -23.60 30.09 3.21
CA ASP A 242 -24.97 30.61 3.21
C ASP A 242 -25.90 29.99 4.27
N GLY A 243 -25.41 28.98 5.00
CA GLY A 243 -26.12 28.29 6.07
C GLY A 243 -27.12 27.22 5.61
N SER A 244 -27.16 26.88 4.32
CA SER A 244 -27.96 25.77 3.79
C SER A 244 -27.51 24.40 4.32
N ILE A 245 -26.23 24.27 4.67
CA ILE A 245 -25.72 23.18 5.53
C ILE A 245 -25.61 23.75 6.95
N ALA A 246 -26.51 23.31 7.83
CA ALA A 246 -26.54 23.76 9.22
C ALA A 246 -25.69 22.84 10.10
N VAL A 247 -24.74 23.42 10.84
CA VAL A 247 -23.85 22.72 11.79
C VAL A 247 -24.20 23.12 13.23
N ASP A 248 -24.45 22.14 14.10
CA ASP A 248 -24.69 22.35 15.53
C ASP A 248 -23.35 22.51 16.29
N GLU A 249 -22.93 23.77 16.41
CA GLU A 249 -21.70 24.16 17.10
C GLU A 249 -21.70 23.84 18.60
N THR A 250 -22.87 23.69 19.22
CA THR A 250 -22.96 23.42 20.66
C THR A 250 -22.45 22.03 21.02
N LEU A 251 -22.36 21.16 20.02
CA LEU A 251 -21.92 19.77 20.13
C LEU A 251 -20.51 19.55 19.56
N LEU A 252 -19.90 20.58 18.95
CA LEU A 252 -18.54 20.49 18.42
C LEU A 252 -17.52 20.50 19.55
N ARG A 253 -16.45 19.71 19.39
CA ARG A 253 -15.29 19.72 20.27
C ARG A 253 -14.40 20.94 19.96
N PRO A 254 -13.63 21.45 20.92
CA PRO A 254 -12.70 22.56 20.68
C PRO A 254 -11.72 22.33 19.53
N ASP A 255 -11.36 21.07 19.23
CA ASP A 255 -10.45 20.71 18.15
C ASP A 255 -11.13 20.57 16.77
N ASP A 256 -12.47 20.65 16.70
CA ASP A 256 -13.27 20.51 15.47
C ASP A 256 -13.24 21.79 14.61
N ARG A 257 -12.09 22.47 14.52
CA ARG A 257 -11.88 23.55 13.54
C ARG A 257 -12.94 24.68 13.60
N ILE A 258 -13.45 25.00 14.78
CA ILE A 258 -14.52 26.00 14.98
C ILE A 258 -14.16 27.35 14.34
N ASP A 259 -12.89 27.76 14.41
CA ASP A 259 -12.40 29.00 13.79
C ASP A 259 -12.60 29.02 12.26
N GLN A 260 -12.42 27.88 11.59
CA GLN A 260 -12.62 27.74 10.14
C GLN A 260 -14.10 27.77 9.78
N LEU A 261 -14.97 27.21 10.64
CA LEU A 261 -16.42 27.29 10.46
C LEU A 261 -16.93 28.73 10.66
N GLY A 262 -16.37 29.45 11.64
CA GLY A 262 -16.61 30.86 11.82
C GLY A 262 -16.21 31.67 10.58
N ALA A 263 -14.98 31.49 10.09
CA ALA A 263 -14.49 32.15 8.88
C ALA A 263 -15.36 31.83 7.65
N ALA A 264 -15.78 30.58 7.47
CA ALA A 264 -16.70 30.19 6.41
C ALA A 264 -18.02 30.96 6.47
N ARG A 265 -18.64 31.09 7.65
CA ARG A 265 -19.88 31.88 7.82
C ARG A 265 -19.69 33.37 7.61
N ASP A 266 -18.49 33.88 7.87
CA ASP A 266 -18.11 35.26 7.56
C ASP A 266 -17.83 35.47 6.05
N GLY A 267 -18.00 34.43 5.22
CA GLY A 267 -17.86 34.49 3.76
C GLY A 267 -16.51 34.03 3.22
N ASP A 268 -15.62 33.49 4.05
CA ASP A 268 -14.34 32.95 3.60
C ASP A 268 -14.54 31.60 2.87
N PHE A 269 -14.52 31.67 1.54
CA PHE A 269 -14.66 30.48 0.70
C PHE A 269 -13.51 29.48 0.90
N ASN A 270 -12.28 29.93 1.13
CA ASN A 270 -11.16 29.01 1.31
C ASN A 270 -11.29 28.24 2.62
N ALA A 271 -11.75 28.90 3.69
CA ALA A 271 -12.06 28.23 4.95
C ALA A 271 -13.19 27.21 4.78
N ALA A 272 -14.26 27.57 4.07
CA ALA A 272 -15.37 26.66 3.78
C ALA A 272 -14.95 25.47 2.90
N TRP A 273 -14.18 25.73 1.86
CA TRP A 273 -13.62 24.73 0.95
C TRP A 273 -12.70 23.76 1.68
N LEU A 274 -11.81 24.27 2.53
CA LEU A 274 -10.96 23.41 3.35
C LEU A 274 -11.79 22.51 4.26
N LEU A 275 -12.83 23.00 4.95
CA LEU A 275 -13.71 22.17 5.78
C LEU A 275 -14.37 21.01 5.02
N VAL A 276 -14.69 21.22 3.74
CA VAL A 276 -15.22 20.18 2.86
C VAL A 276 -14.12 19.18 2.48
N LEU A 277 -12.90 19.64 2.26
CA LEU A 277 -11.79 18.82 1.77
C LEU A 277 -10.91 18.17 2.86
N VAL A 278 -10.98 18.58 4.14
CA VAL A 278 -10.03 18.12 5.20
C VAL A 278 -9.95 16.58 5.25
N ILE A 279 -8.73 16.05 5.37
CA ILE A 279 -8.38 14.61 5.39
C ILE A 279 -9.19 13.80 6.42
N ASP A 280 -9.63 14.42 7.52
CA ASP A 280 -10.46 13.77 8.54
C ASP A 280 -11.94 13.70 8.18
N GLY A 281 -12.27 14.23 7.00
CA GLY A 281 -13.61 14.48 6.54
C GLY A 281 -14.47 15.24 7.50
N THR A 282 -13.96 16.33 8.08
CA THR A 282 -14.66 17.14 9.09
C THR A 282 -16.16 17.28 8.80
N LEU A 283 -16.53 17.78 7.61
CA LEU A 283 -17.95 17.89 7.24
C LEU A 283 -18.65 16.52 7.13
N GLY A 284 -18.03 15.53 6.49
CA GLY A 284 -18.57 14.16 6.40
C GLY A 284 -18.77 13.49 7.77
N ARG A 285 -17.82 13.68 8.69
CA ARG A 285 -17.89 13.25 10.08
C ARG A 285 -19.03 13.94 10.79
N TRP A 286 -19.17 15.26 10.64
CA TRP A 286 -20.30 15.99 11.22
C TRP A 286 -21.64 15.50 10.67
N VAL A 287 -21.73 15.21 9.37
CA VAL A 287 -22.95 14.62 8.78
C VAL A 287 -23.22 13.23 9.35
N PHE A 288 -22.20 12.38 9.48
CA PHE A 288 -22.31 11.04 10.04
C PHE A 288 -22.71 11.04 11.52
N ASP A 289 -22.14 11.96 12.30
CA ASP A 289 -22.41 12.14 13.73
C ASP A 289 -23.73 12.88 14.00
N GLY A 290 -24.43 13.35 12.95
CA GLY A 290 -25.68 14.10 13.06
C GLY A 290 -25.50 15.55 13.54
N LEU A 291 -24.27 16.07 13.47
CA LEU A 291 -23.89 17.44 13.81
C LEU A 291 -24.10 18.41 12.66
N ALA A 292 -24.12 17.92 11.41
CA ALA A 292 -24.42 18.71 10.22
C ALA A 292 -25.65 18.15 9.50
N THR A 293 -26.55 19.04 9.06
CA THR A 293 -27.78 18.67 8.34
C THR A 293 -27.96 19.50 7.08
N SER A 294 -28.58 18.90 6.05
CA SER A 294 -28.90 19.54 4.78
C SER A 294 -30.23 19.02 4.24
N SER A 295 -30.86 19.80 3.36
CA SER A 295 -32.01 19.35 2.58
C SER A 295 -31.64 18.38 1.46
N ASN A 296 -30.35 18.28 1.11
CA ASN A 296 -29.85 17.33 0.14
C ASN A 296 -29.75 15.91 0.74
N ALA A 297 -30.63 15.01 0.29
CA ALA A 297 -30.67 13.61 0.72
C ALA A 297 -29.41 12.81 0.30
N ASN A 298 -28.64 13.29 -0.67
CA ASN A 298 -27.45 12.61 -1.18
C ASN A 298 -26.14 13.13 -0.55
N LEU A 299 -26.20 14.09 0.38
CA LEU A 299 -25.03 14.76 0.94
C LEU A 299 -23.93 13.79 1.39
N ALA A 300 -24.29 12.71 2.10
CA ALA A 300 -23.33 11.73 2.59
C ALA A 300 -22.59 10.98 1.45
N ASN A 301 -23.30 10.59 0.39
CA ASN A 301 -22.71 9.88 -0.76
C ASN A 301 -21.81 10.81 -1.58
N GLU A 302 -22.24 12.06 -1.76
CA GLU A 302 -21.48 13.08 -2.50
C GLU A 302 -20.21 13.48 -1.73
N LEU A 303 -20.28 13.55 -0.40
CA LEU A 303 -19.10 13.72 0.45
C LEU A 303 -18.14 12.52 0.37
N ASP A 304 -18.63 11.28 0.35
CA ASP A 304 -17.77 10.09 0.17
C ASP A 304 -17.02 10.13 -1.17
N GLN A 305 -17.67 10.58 -2.25
CA GLN A 305 -17.01 10.79 -3.54
C GLN A 305 -15.94 11.89 -3.48
N ILE A 306 -16.21 13.01 -2.81
CA ILE A 306 -15.22 14.08 -2.58
C ILE A 306 -14.03 13.54 -1.78
N PHE A 307 -14.27 12.72 -0.76
CA PHE A 307 -13.19 12.08 0.01
C PHE A 307 -12.37 11.13 -0.84
N GLY A 308 -13.00 10.28 -1.66
CA GLY A 308 -12.29 9.40 -2.58
C GLY A 308 -11.43 10.18 -3.58
N TRP A 309 -11.98 11.27 -4.15
CA TRP A 309 -11.25 12.19 -5.01
C TRP A 309 -10.02 12.78 -4.30
N MET A 310 -10.22 13.40 -3.13
CA MET A 310 -9.16 14.06 -2.36
C MET A 310 -8.09 13.05 -1.90
N LEU A 311 -8.46 11.93 -1.27
CA LEU A 311 -7.50 10.94 -0.76
C LEU A 311 -6.64 10.30 -1.84
N THR A 312 -7.14 10.26 -3.08
CA THR A 312 -6.40 9.73 -4.22
C THR A 312 -5.78 10.81 -5.11
N SER A 313 -5.95 12.08 -4.75
CA SER A 313 -5.33 13.21 -5.45
C SER A 313 -3.84 13.24 -5.19
N TYR A 314 -3.10 13.40 -6.27
CA TYR A 314 -1.66 13.31 -6.28
C TYR A 314 -1.09 14.29 -7.31
N GLY A 315 -0.14 15.10 -6.87
CA GLY A 315 0.52 16.10 -7.69
C GLY A 315 2.03 15.93 -7.72
N LEU A 316 2.59 16.12 -8.91
CA LEU A 316 4.03 16.23 -9.15
C LEU A 316 4.38 17.69 -9.42
N PHE A 317 5.32 18.22 -8.66
CA PHE A 317 5.73 19.61 -8.72
C PHE A 317 7.23 19.72 -8.99
N ALA A 318 7.63 20.79 -9.67
CA ALA A 318 9.03 21.04 -9.98
C ALA A 318 9.41 22.50 -9.78
N GLU A 319 10.47 22.73 -9.02
CA GLU A 319 11.11 24.04 -8.82
C GLU A 319 12.40 24.10 -9.64
N GLY A 320 12.66 25.25 -10.27
CA GLY A 320 13.88 25.47 -11.03
C GLY A 320 13.83 26.73 -11.88
N PRO A 321 14.88 27.00 -12.67
CA PRO A 321 15.02 28.23 -13.47
C PRO A 321 14.13 28.27 -14.73
N TRP A 322 12.96 27.61 -14.72
CA TRP A 322 12.10 27.49 -15.89
C TRP A 322 10.65 27.86 -15.57
N SER A 323 9.97 28.44 -16.56
CA SER A 323 8.55 28.76 -16.48
C SER A 323 7.71 27.53 -16.81
N CYS A 324 6.62 27.36 -16.09
CA CYS A 324 5.64 26.31 -16.38
C CYS A 324 5.10 26.50 -17.80
N PRO A 325 4.84 25.41 -18.54
CA PRO A 325 4.15 25.49 -19.82
C PRO A 325 2.74 26.06 -19.65
#